data_AF-A0AA38U2M8-F1
#
_entry.id   AF-A0AA38U2M8-F1
#
_cell.length_a   1.000
_cell.length_b   1.000
_cell.length_c   1.000
_cell.angle_alpha   90.00
_cell.angle_beta   90.00
_cell.angle_gamma   90.00
#
_symmetry.space_group_name_H-M   'P 1'
#
loop_
_entity.id
_entity.type
_entity.pdbx_description
1 polymer ?
#
loop_
_entity_poly.entity_id
_entity_poly.type
_entity_poly.pdbx_seq_one_letter_code
_entity_poly.pdbx_strand_id
1 'polypeptide(L)'
;RVGRLRVIFRLPLTIDRDDFEVNTVSKWPQEPLGYVTWYTRFKPAPDQATGMYRVEPAIASNGMPQGAIIPLSNIRQSCMLVPGKTSWDRRWNSDNILDECSSFLLNNLQTKYTYQTIY
;
A
#
# COMPACT_ATOMS: atom_id res chain seq x y z
N ARG A 1 3.55 -8.54 -2.80
CA ARG A 1 2.35 -7.70 -3.07
C ARG A 1 2.71 -6.26 -2.74
N VAL A 2 2.13 -5.29 -3.45
CA VAL A 2 2.35 -3.86 -3.22
C VAL A 2 1.10 -3.21 -2.65
N GLY A 3 1.26 -2.22 -1.79
CA GLY A 3 0.19 -1.41 -1.24
C GLY A 3 0.66 0.02 -1.01
N ARG A 4 -0.28 0.96 -0.95
CA ARG A 4 -0.06 2.35 -0.57
C ARG A 4 -0.28 2.49 0.93
N LEU A 5 0.73 2.97 1.64
CA LEU A 5 0.61 3.33 3.05
C LEU A 5 -0.16 4.64 3.18
N ARG A 6 -1.24 4.64 3.97
CA ARG A 6 -2.13 5.80 4.15
C ARG A 6 -1.92 6.48 5.49
N VAL A 7 -1.76 5.69 6.56
CA VAL A 7 -1.47 6.23 7.89
C VAL A 7 -0.62 5.25 8.69
N ILE A 8 0.28 5.79 9.50
CA ILE A 8 1.03 5.07 10.53
C ILE A 8 0.49 5.51 11.89
N PHE A 9 0.18 4.55 12.76
CA PHE A 9 -0.39 4.84 14.05
C PHE A 9 0.01 3.79 15.10
N ARG A 10 -0.26 4.10 16.36
CA ARG A 10 -0.22 3.15 17.48
C ARG A 10 -1.58 3.14 18.15
N LEU A 11 -1.96 1.98 18.66
CA LEU A 11 -3.15 1.87 19.49
C LEU A 11 -2.85 2.40 20.90
N PRO A 12 -3.81 3.05 21.57
CA PRO A 12 -3.60 3.55 22.93
C PRO A 12 -3.48 2.39 23.93
N LEU A 13 -2.69 2.63 24.98
CA LEU A 13 -2.43 1.67 26.07
C LEU A 13 -3.59 1.58 27.07
N THR A 14 -4.37 2.64 27.15
CA THR A 14 -5.52 2.79 28.03
C THR A 14 -6.70 3.31 27.22
N ILE A 15 -7.89 2.80 27.51
CA ILE A 15 -9.14 3.33 27.00
C ILE A 15 -10.02 3.63 28.20
N ASP A 16 -10.61 4.81 28.22
CA ASP A 16 -11.67 5.14 29.15
C ASP A 16 -12.97 4.47 28.69
N ARG A 17 -13.53 3.58 29.51
CA ARG A 17 -14.84 2.96 29.28
C ARG A 17 -15.66 3.13 30.54
N ASP A 18 -16.76 3.87 30.43
CA ASP A 18 -17.74 4.07 31.50
C ASP A 18 -17.09 4.55 32.82
N ASP A 19 -16.25 5.59 32.77
CA ASP A 19 -15.49 6.17 33.92
C ASP A 19 -14.40 5.25 34.51
N PHE A 20 -14.09 4.12 33.87
CA PHE A 20 -13.00 3.23 34.26
C PHE A 20 -11.91 3.14 33.19
N GLU A 21 -10.66 3.41 33.60
CA GLU A 21 -9.49 3.17 32.76
C GLU A 21 -9.26 1.66 32.60
N VAL A 22 -9.43 1.17 31.36
CA VAL A 22 -9.12 -0.21 31.00
C VAL A 22 -7.76 -0.28 30.33
N ASN A 23 -6.83 -1.01 30.94
CA ASN A 23 -5.53 -1.31 30.34
C ASN A 23 -5.69 -2.32 29.18
N THR A 24 -5.22 -1.95 27.99
CA THR A 24 -5.37 -2.72 26.74
C THR A 24 -4.12 -3.46 26.31
N VAL A 25 -3.03 -3.36 27.09
CA VAL A 25 -1.70 -3.87 26.73
C VAL A 25 -1.70 -5.36 26.41
N SER A 26 -2.53 -6.15 27.08
CA SER A 26 -2.62 -7.60 26.86
C SER A 26 -3.45 -8.01 25.64
N LYS A 27 -4.28 -7.11 25.10
CA LYS A 27 -5.22 -7.43 24.00
C LYS A 27 -4.78 -6.88 22.65
N TRP A 28 -4.03 -5.78 22.64
CA TRP A 28 -3.74 -5.04 21.42
C TRP A 28 -2.26 -5.11 21.03
N PRO A 29 -1.95 -5.11 19.72
CA PRO A 29 -0.57 -4.95 19.27
C PRO A 29 0.03 -3.63 19.77
N GLN A 30 1.20 -3.72 20.38
CA GLN A 30 1.94 -2.57 20.91
C GLN A 30 2.94 -1.99 19.90
N GLU A 31 3.18 -2.72 18.81
CA GLU A 31 4.04 -2.27 17.72
C GLU A 31 3.34 -1.20 16.86
N PRO A 32 4.10 -0.33 16.17
CA PRO A 32 3.53 0.56 15.18
C PRO A 32 2.76 -0.21 14.11
N LEU A 33 1.57 0.28 13.78
CA LEU A 33 0.70 -0.27 12.75
C LEU A 33 0.64 0.69 11.55
N GLY A 34 0.39 0.13 10.38
CA GLY A 34 0.13 0.87 9.15
C GLY A 34 -1.20 0.46 8.54
N TYR A 35 -2.03 1.43 8.19
CA TYR A 35 -3.17 1.20 7.31
C TYR A 35 -2.71 1.32 5.86
N VAL A 36 -2.88 0.24 5.09
CA VAL A 36 -2.48 0.16 3.69
C VAL A 36 -3.69 -0.13 2.81
N THR A 37 -3.72 0.48 1.63
CA THR A 37 -4.64 0.11 0.54
C THR A 37 -3.87 -0.68 -0.51
N TRP A 38 -4.37 -1.85 -0.87
CA TRP A 38 -3.66 -2.77 -1.74
C TRP A 38 -3.79 -2.41 -3.21
N TYR A 39 -2.73 -2.72 -3.97
CA TYR A 39 -2.85 -2.90 -5.41
C TYR A 39 -3.18 -4.37 -5.74
N THR A 40 -3.57 -4.61 -6.99
CA THR A 40 -3.78 -5.95 -7.56
C THR A 40 -2.52 -6.80 -7.43
N ARG A 41 -2.71 -8.12 -7.37
CA ARG A 41 -1.58 -9.06 -7.35
C ARG A 41 -0.87 -9.02 -8.69
N PHE A 42 0.44 -9.26 -8.68
CA PHE A 42 1.21 -9.40 -9.91
C PHE A 42 0.65 -10.53 -10.76
N LYS A 43 0.51 -10.27 -12.06
CA LYS A 43 0.29 -11.33 -13.04
C LYS A 43 1.49 -12.28 -13.07
N PRO A 44 1.33 -13.53 -13.52
CA PRO A 44 2.43 -14.48 -13.59
C PRO A 44 3.63 -13.99 -14.41
N ALA A 45 3.38 -13.17 -15.43
CA ALA A 45 4.41 -12.57 -16.28
C ALA A 45 4.32 -11.02 -16.23
N PRO A 46 5.47 -10.33 -16.34
CA PRO A 46 5.49 -8.87 -16.49
C PRO A 46 4.93 -8.43 -17.84
N ASP A 47 4.68 -7.13 -17.98
CA ASP A 47 4.32 -6.51 -19.25
C ASP A 47 5.45 -6.69 -20.28
N GLN A 48 5.11 -7.18 -21.48
CA GLN A 48 6.11 -7.55 -22.48
C GLN A 48 6.88 -6.35 -23.05
N ALA A 49 6.25 -5.17 -23.14
CA ALA A 49 6.88 -4.00 -23.73
C ALA A 49 7.85 -3.31 -22.76
N THR A 50 7.57 -3.41 -21.45
CA THR A 50 8.32 -2.67 -20.41
C THR A 50 9.15 -3.56 -19.50
N GLY A 51 8.88 -4.86 -19.44
CA GLY A 51 9.51 -5.78 -18.48
C GLY A 51 9.09 -5.54 -17.02
N MET A 52 8.12 -4.66 -16.79
CA MET A 52 7.65 -4.25 -15.46
C MET A 52 6.29 -4.88 -15.13
N TYR A 53 5.98 -5.03 -13.85
CA TYR A 53 4.68 -5.55 -13.43
C TYR A 53 3.63 -4.43 -13.42
N ARG A 54 2.55 -4.63 -14.17
CA ARG A 54 1.37 -3.74 -14.11
C ARG A 54 0.53 -4.05 -12.87
N VAL A 55 0.19 -3.01 -12.13
CA VAL A 55 -0.66 -3.06 -10.94
C VAL A 55 -1.72 -1.96 -10.98
N GLU A 56 -2.87 -2.23 -10.38
CA GLU A 56 -4.05 -1.35 -10.38
C GLU A 56 -4.59 -1.30 -8.94
N PRO A 57 -5.26 -0.22 -8.51
CA PRO A 57 -5.88 -0.20 -7.19
C PRO A 57 -6.81 -1.41 -7.01
N ALA A 58 -6.63 -2.21 -5.95
CA ALA A 58 -7.50 -3.34 -5.70
C ALA A 58 -8.80 -2.85 -5.08
N ILE A 59 -9.93 -3.18 -5.70
CA ILE A 59 -11.26 -2.80 -5.24
C ILE A 59 -11.96 -4.01 -4.62
N ALA A 60 -12.53 -3.85 -3.43
CA ALA A 60 -13.29 -4.88 -2.74
C ALA A 60 -14.72 -4.99 -3.33
N SER A 61 -15.46 -6.03 -2.95
CA SER A 61 -16.84 -6.28 -3.45
C SER A 61 -17.82 -5.14 -3.16
N ASN A 62 -17.53 -4.30 -2.17
CA ASN A 62 -18.32 -3.12 -1.81
C ASN A 62 -17.90 -1.84 -2.59
N GLY A 63 -17.03 -1.94 -3.58
CA GLY A 63 -16.57 -0.80 -4.38
C GLY A 63 -15.50 0.07 -3.73
N MET A 64 -15.09 -0.23 -2.49
CA MET A 64 -14.07 0.52 -1.77
C MET A 64 -12.67 -0.05 -2.04
N PRO A 65 -11.60 0.75 -1.89
CA PRO A 65 -10.23 0.24 -1.93
C PRO A 65 -10.04 -0.88 -0.90
N GLN A 66 -9.40 -1.97 -1.32
CA GLN A 66 -9.10 -3.09 -0.45
C GLN A 66 -8.05 -2.68 0.58
N GLY A 67 -8.49 -2.35 1.79
CA GLY A 67 -7.63 -1.91 2.89
C GLY A 67 -7.26 -3.04 3.86
N ALA A 68 -6.14 -2.87 4.58
CA ALA A 68 -5.78 -3.70 5.73
C ALA A 68 -4.95 -2.89 6.74
N ILE A 69 -5.06 -3.24 8.02
CA ILE A 69 -4.14 -2.80 9.07
C ILE A 69 -3.09 -3.90 9.23
N ILE A 70 -1.82 -3.53 9.11
CA ILE A 70 -0.69 -4.45 9.26
C ILE A 70 0.34 -3.89 10.25
N PRO A 71 1.10 -4.74 10.94
CA PRO A 71 2.33 -4.32 11.59
C PRO A 71 3.24 -3.55 10.63
N LEU A 72 3.84 -2.45 11.08
CA LEU A 72 4.78 -1.67 10.27
C LEU A 72 6.02 -2.51 9.90
N SER A 73 6.39 -3.45 10.77
CA SER A 73 7.42 -4.47 10.56
C SER A 73 7.17 -5.37 9.33
N ASN A 74 5.92 -5.47 8.85
CA ASN A 74 5.59 -6.22 7.64
C ASN A 74 5.92 -5.45 6.34
N ILE A 75 6.17 -4.14 6.42
CA ILE A 75 6.55 -3.32 5.26
C ILE A 75 8.05 -3.48 5.02
N ARG A 76 8.41 -4.09 3.88
CA ARG A 76 9.80 -4.40 3.54
C ARG A 76 10.58 -3.20 3.03
N GLN A 77 10.00 -2.46 2.08
CA GLN A 77 10.66 -1.35 1.39
C GLN A 77 9.64 -0.47 0.68
N SER A 78 10.05 0.75 0.37
CA SER A 78 9.34 1.59 -0.59
C SER A 78 9.61 1.10 -2.01
N CYS A 79 8.68 1.34 -2.94
CA CYS A 79 8.84 1.02 -4.34
C CYS A 79 8.31 2.15 -5.21
N MET A 80 8.93 2.35 -6.38
CA MET A 80 8.50 3.36 -7.34
C MET A 80 7.41 2.81 -8.26
N LEU A 81 6.30 3.54 -8.29
CA LEU A 81 5.21 3.34 -9.23
C LEU A 81 5.31 4.39 -10.34
N VAL A 82 5.23 3.93 -11.59
CA VAL A 82 5.20 4.77 -12.78
C VAL A 82 3.79 4.72 -13.36
N PRO A 83 3.14 5.84 -13.68
CA PRO A 83 1.82 5.83 -14.30
C PRO A 83 1.78 4.96 -15.55
N GLY A 84 0.84 4.01 -15.60
CA GLY A 84 0.62 3.12 -16.73
C GLY A 84 -0.05 3.90 -17.88
N LYS A 85 0.55 3.86 -19.07
CA LYS A 85 0.07 4.55 -20.28
C LYS A 85 -1.44 4.34 -20.48
N THR A 86 -2.23 5.40 -20.32
CA THR A 86 -3.60 5.47 -20.88
C THR A 86 -3.94 6.91 -21.30
N SER A 87 -3.46 7.92 -20.58
CA SER A 87 -3.34 9.30 -21.04
C SER A 87 -2.66 10.08 -19.93
N TRP A 88 -1.64 10.88 -20.26
CA TRP A 88 -1.01 11.75 -19.27
C TRP A 88 -1.98 12.90 -18.99
N ASP A 89 -2.72 12.84 -17.88
CA ASP A 89 -3.55 13.96 -17.46
C ASP A 89 -2.64 15.06 -16.91
N ARG A 90 -2.78 16.28 -17.46
CA ARG A 90 -2.02 17.46 -17.02
C ARG A 90 -2.35 17.88 -15.59
N ARG A 91 -3.47 17.40 -15.04
CA ARG A 91 -3.88 17.68 -13.66
C ARG A 91 -3.13 16.83 -12.64
N TRP A 92 -2.46 15.77 -13.08
CA TRP A 92 -1.66 14.93 -12.19
C TRP A 92 -0.49 15.71 -11.61
N ASN A 93 -0.39 15.62 -10.29
CA ASN A 93 0.68 16.13 -9.47
C ASN A 93 1.06 15.07 -8.44
N SER A 94 2.08 15.35 -7.63
CA SER A 94 2.57 14.40 -6.64
C SER A 94 1.53 14.00 -5.58
N ASP A 95 0.52 14.83 -5.34
CA ASP A 95 -0.46 14.61 -4.29
C ASP A 95 -1.64 13.75 -4.75
N ASN A 96 -2.09 13.91 -6.00
CA ASN A 96 -3.29 13.24 -6.52
C ASN A 96 -3.03 12.02 -7.40
N ILE A 97 -1.84 11.87 -7.97
CA ILE A 97 -1.59 10.85 -9.01
C ILE A 97 -1.86 9.42 -8.52
N LEU A 98 -1.60 9.15 -7.24
CA LEU A 98 -1.84 7.85 -6.62
C LEU A 98 -3.32 7.57 -6.33
N ASP A 99 -4.18 8.58 -6.36
CA ASP A 99 -5.64 8.46 -6.22
C ASP A 99 -6.35 8.51 -7.59
N GLU A 100 -5.86 9.30 -8.54
CA GLU A 100 -6.50 9.51 -9.85
C GLU A 100 -6.07 8.51 -10.92
N CYS A 101 -4.85 7.98 -10.87
CA CYS A 101 -4.36 7.08 -11.92
C CYS A 101 -4.89 5.65 -11.71
N SER A 102 -5.46 5.08 -12.77
CA SER A 102 -6.09 3.76 -12.75
C SER A 102 -5.10 2.60 -12.79
N SER A 103 -3.88 2.82 -13.29
CA SER A 103 -2.90 1.76 -13.47
C SER A 103 -1.48 2.28 -13.32
N PHE A 104 -0.60 1.43 -12.81
CA PHE A 104 0.81 1.74 -12.61
C PHE A 104 1.68 0.58 -13.09
N LEU A 105 2.89 0.91 -13.52
CA LEU A 105 3.99 0.00 -13.72
C LEU A 105 4.90 0.07 -12.49
N LEU A 106 5.21 -1.08 -11.92
CA LEU A 106 6.12 -1.19 -10.80
C LEU A 106 7.55 -1.27 -11.31
N ASN A 107 8.37 -0.29 -10.95
CA ASN A 107 9.77 -0.25 -11.33
C ASN A 107 10.57 -1.26 -10.49
N ASN A 108 10.83 -2.43 -11.06
CA ASN A 108 11.63 -3.50 -10.46
C ASN A 108 13.15 -3.24 -10.53
N LEU A 109 13.59 -2.19 -11.21
CA LEU A 109 15.01 -1.86 -11.44
C LEU A 109 15.51 -0.72 -10.56
N GLN A 110 14.65 -0.10 -9.74
CA GLN A 110 15.00 1.09 -8.96
C GLN A 110 16.14 0.84 -7.97
N THR A 111 16.13 -0.33 -7.30
CA THR A 111 17.14 -0.68 -6.31
C THR A 111 17.49 -2.16 -6.41
N LYS A 112 18.67 -2.54 -5.90
CA LYS A 112 19.08 -3.94 -5.77
C LYS A 112 18.05 -4.78 -5.01
N TYR A 113 17.48 -4.24 -3.94
CA TYR A 113 16.48 -4.94 -3.12
C TYR A 113 15.18 -5.15 -3.89
N THR A 114 14.75 -4.14 -4.63
CA THR A 114 13.55 -4.21 -5.47
C THR A 114 13.75 -5.26 -6.57
N TYR A 115 14.92 -5.30 -7.20
CA TYR A 115 15.27 -6.33 -8.19
C TYR A 115 15.24 -7.73 -7.59
N GLN A 116 15.87 -7.95 -6.44
CA GLN A 116 15.95 -9.27 -5.78
C GLN A 116 14.62 -9.79 -5.22
N THR A 117 13.64 -8.92 -4.98
CA THR A 117 12.37 -9.30 -4.31
C THR A 117 11.17 -9.37 -5.24
N ILE A 118 11.28 -8.78 -6.44
CA ILE A 118 10.20 -8.72 -7.43
C ILE A 118 10.50 -9.61 -8.64
N TYR A 119 11.77 -9.80 -8.98
CA TYR A 119 12.23 -10.76 -9.99
C TYR A 119 12.46 -12.12 -9.34
#